data_AF-A0A098AV05-F1
#
_entry.id   AF-A0A098AV05-F1
#
_cell.length_a   1.000
_cell.length_b   1.000
_cell.length_c   1.000
_cell.angle_alpha   90.00
_cell.angle_beta   90.00
_cell.angle_gamma   90.00
#
_symmetry.space_group_name_H-M   'P 1'
#
loop_
_entity.id
_entity.type
_entity.pdbx_description
1 polymer ?
#
loop_
_entity_poly.entity_id
_entity_poly.type
_entity_poly.pdbx_seq_one_letter_code
_entity_poly.pdbx_strand_id
1 'polypeptide(L)'
;MVSKKDEIKQQLEQLYQEAITMSKEIDAGKRLTLQKYQVWYSKSIAVIKQLLPERLHEFTEYYKLDKRKDISVVTYTISDYFMGISVSRGGVELFSSNEVFQTKFAHQVTILGSALSRIDYILTDIKGVLEAELFDNELEGANQLLKAGHVRPAGTLAGVLLEKHLANVCNYHGLKISKKNPTLADLNEALKNGDVIDVPNWRWIQRLGDIRNLCAHAKDREPTKDEVFELVNGVDKAIKTIF
;
A
#
# COMPACT_ATOMS: atom_id res chain seq x y z
N MET A 1 -12.55 13.05 -10.07
CA MET A 1 -11.08 12.86 -9.94
C MET A 1 -10.88 11.37 -9.77
N VAL A 2 -10.13 10.74 -10.66
CA VAL A 2 -9.75 9.32 -10.51
C VAL A 2 -8.83 9.25 -9.30
N SER A 3 -9.01 8.27 -8.40
CA SER A 3 -8.12 8.13 -7.26
C SER A 3 -6.72 7.76 -7.75
N LYS A 4 -5.67 8.26 -7.10
CA LYS A 4 -4.29 7.87 -7.41
C LYS A 4 -4.08 6.34 -7.31
N LYS A 5 -4.88 5.68 -6.46
CA LYS A 5 -4.98 4.21 -6.37
C LYS A 5 -5.45 3.60 -7.70
N ASP A 6 -6.50 4.15 -8.30
CA ASP A 6 -7.09 3.66 -9.54
C ASP A 6 -6.14 3.91 -10.73
N GLU A 7 -5.41 5.03 -10.73
CA GLU A 7 -4.38 5.31 -11.74
C GLU A 7 -3.25 4.28 -11.71
N ILE A 8 -2.72 3.95 -10.52
CA ILE A 8 -1.68 2.92 -10.36
C ILE A 8 -2.18 1.55 -10.84
N LYS A 9 -3.42 1.18 -10.47
CA LYS A 9 -4.05 -0.07 -10.89
C LYS A 9 -4.20 -0.14 -12.41
N GLN A 10 -4.68 0.94 -13.03
CA GLN A 10 -4.86 1.02 -14.48
C GLN A 10 -3.52 0.93 -15.24
N GLN A 11 -2.46 1.57 -14.74
CA GLN A 11 -1.13 1.46 -15.33
C GLN A 11 -0.58 0.03 -15.26
N LEU A 12 -0.76 -0.65 -14.12
CA LEU A 12 -0.35 -2.04 -13.96
C LEU A 12 -1.16 -2.98 -14.87
N GLU A 13 -2.45 -2.75 -14.99
CA GLU A 13 -3.32 -3.52 -15.87
C GLU A 13 -2.91 -3.35 -17.34
N GLN A 14 -2.62 -2.12 -17.78
CA GLN A 14 -2.09 -1.85 -19.12
C GLN A 14 -0.78 -2.59 -19.36
N LEU A 15 0.16 -2.53 -18.42
CA LEU A 15 1.45 -3.21 -18.53
C LEU A 15 1.29 -4.74 -18.60
N TYR A 16 0.34 -5.29 -17.86
CA TYR A 16 0.00 -6.71 -17.92
C TYR A 16 -0.62 -7.09 -19.28
N GLN A 17 -1.53 -6.27 -19.81
CA GLN A 17 -2.12 -6.50 -21.14
C GLN A 17 -1.09 -6.40 -22.27
N GLU A 18 -0.09 -5.50 -22.17
CA GLU A 18 1.07 -5.46 -23.06
C GLU A 18 1.81 -6.81 -23.07
N ALA A 19 2.03 -7.38 -21.88
CA ALA A 19 2.70 -8.67 -21.69
C ALA A 19 1.91 -9.85 -22.29
N ILE A 20 0.58 -9.87 -22.09
CA ILE A 20 -0.32 -10.88 -22.67
C ILE A 20 -0.33 -10.78 -24.20
N THR A 21 -0.33 -9.56 -24.74
CA THR A 21 -0.25 -9.34 -26.19
C THR A 21 1.07 -9.87 -26.76
N MET A 22 2.19 -9.60 -26.09
CA MET A 22 3.50 -10.17 -26.46
C MET A 22 3.49 -11.70 -26.41
N SER A 23 2.88 -12.30 -25.38
CA SER A 23 2.78 -13.75 -25.25
C SER A 23 2.01 -14.37 -26.42
N LYS A 24 0.85 -13.79 -26.78
CA LYS A 24 0.04 -14.22 -27.93
C LYS A 24 0.79 -14.11 -29.26
N GLU A 25 1.58 -13.05 -29.45
CA GLU A 25 2.41 -12.90 -30.65
C GLU A 25 3.46 -14.02 -30.74
N ILE A 26 4.08 -14.36 -29.62
CA ILE A 26 5.08 -15.44 -29.54
C ILE A 26 4.43 -16.80 -29.82
N ASP A 27 3.25 -17.07 -29.27
CA ASP A 27 2.49 -18.32 -29.51
C ASP A 27 2.07 -18.45 -30.99
N ALA A 28 1.81 -17.32 -31.65
CA ALA A 28 1.54 -17.25 -33.09
C ALA A 28 2.81 -17.39 -33.96
N GLY A 29 3.97 -17.72 -33.37
CA GLY A 29 5.24 -17.90 -34.07
C GLY A 29 5.96 -16.60 -34.43
N LYS A 30 5.50 -15.44 -33.95
CA LYS A 30 6.19 -14.16 -34.20
C LYS A 30 7.39 -14.02 -33.26
N ARG A 31 8.52 -13.58 -33.82
CA ARG A 31 9.71 -13.29 -33.03
C ARG A 31 9.55 -11.97 -32.28
N LEU A 32 9.60 -12.02 -30.95
CA LEU A 32 9.65 -10.81 -30.13
C LEU A 32 11.01 -10.09 -30.32
N THR A 33 10.99 -8.78 -30.51
CA THR A 33 12.22 -7.98 -30.63
C THR A 33 12.83 -7.67 -29.26
N LEU A 34 14.16 -7.56 -29.21
CA LEU A 34 14.88 -7.18 -27.99
C LEU A 34 14.38 -5.82 -27.47
N GLN A 35 14.18 -4.84 -28.35
CA GLN A 35 13.68 -3.51 -27.97
C GLN A 35 12.31 -3.59 -27.28
N LYS A 36 11.35 -4.34 -27.87
CA LYS A 36 10.00 -4.49 -27.29
C LYS A 36 10.06 -5.17 -25.93
N TYR A 37 10.86 -6.22 -25.79
CA TYR A 37 11.10 -6.89 -24.52
C TYR A 37 11.71 -5.95 -23.47
N GLN A 38 12.78 -5.22 -23.80
CA GLN A 38 13.51 -4.38 -22.84
C GLN A 38 12.65 -3.21 -22.32
N VAL A 39 11.81 -2.61 -23.17
CA VAL A 39 10.85 -1.58 -22.75
C VAL A 39 9.87 -2.14 -21.73
N TRP A 40 9.29 -3.31 -22.01
CA TRP A 40 8.37 -3.99 -21.10
C TRP A 40 9.06 -4.42 -19.79
N TYR A 41 10.25 -5.02 -19.90
CA TYR A 41 11.03 -5.52 -18.77
C TYR A 41 11.41 -4.39 -17.81
N SER A 42 11.84 -3.23 -18.33
CA SER A 42 12.23 -2.07 -17.51
C SER A 42 11.05 -1.50 -16.71
N LYS A 43 9.86 -1.46 -17.30
CA LYS A 43 8.63 -1.07 -16.59
C LYS A 43 8.26 -2.13 -15.55
N SER A 44 8.30 -3.40 -15.93
CA SER A 44 7.88 -4.53 -15.10
C SER A 44 8.77 -4.69 -13.87
N ILE A 45 10.09 -4.65 -14.01
CA ILE A 45 11.01 -4.79 -12.87
C ILE A 45 10.82 -3.67 -11.84
N ALA A 46 10.52 -2.44 -12.27
CA ALA A 46 10.26 -1.32 -11.36
C ALA A 46 8.98 -1.56 -10.54
N VAL A 47 7.92 -2.07 -11.17
CA VAL A 47 6.68 -2.47 -10.51
C VAL A 47 6.92 -3.62 -9.54
N ILE A 48 7.60 -4.69 -9.95
CA ILE A 48 7.88 -5.84 -9.08
C ILE A 48 8.71 -5.40 -7.88
N LYS A 49 9.72 -4.54 -8.06
CA LYS A 49 10.53 -4.02 -6.96
C LYS A 49 9.70 -3.29 -5.90
N GLN A 50 8.64 -2.59 -6.30
CA GLN A 50 7.80 -1.82 -5.37
C GLN A 50 6.69 -2.65 -4.76
N LEU A 51 6.05 -3.53 -5.53
CA LEU A 51 4.83 -4.23 -5.13
C LEU A 51 5.07 -5.65 -4.64
N LEU A 52 6.09 -6.33 -5.16
CA LEU A 52 6.42 -7.73 -4.84
C LEU A 52 7.94 -7.91 -4.68
N PRO A 53 8.59 -7.20 -3.74
CA PRO A 53 10.03 -7.28 -3.54
C PRO A 53 10.51 -8.72 -3.28
N GLU A 54 9.68 -9.57 -2.68
CA GLU A 54 9.96 -10.98 -2.41
C GLU A 54 10.12 -11.82 -3.68
N ARG A 55 9.51 -11.40 -4.80
CA ARG A 55 9.60 -12.08 -6.11
C ARG A 55 10.58 -11.40 -7.07
N LEU A 56 11.23 -10.32 -6.65
CA LEU A 56 12.15 -9.57 -7.50
C LEU A 56 13.32 -10.43 -7.99
N HIS A 57 13.91 -11.23 -7.11
CA HIS A 57 15.04 -12.09 -7.45
C HIS A 57 14.64 -13.17 -8.47
N GLU A 58 13.51 -13.84 -8.24
CA GLU A 58 12.94 -14.82 -9.18
C GLU A 58 12.71 -14.18 -10.57
N PHE A 59 12.14 -12.97 -10.60
CA PHE A 59 11.86 -12.23 -11.83
C PHE A 59 13.14 -11.90 -12.63
N THR A 60 14.21 -11.48 -11.95
CA THR A 60 15.47 -11.09 -12.60
C THR A 60 16.27 -12.28 -13.08
N GLU A 61 16.25 -13.41 -12.37
CA GLU A 61 16.95 -14.63 -12.77
C GLU A 61 16.43 -15.22 -14.08
N TYR A 62 15.13 -15.07 -14.39
CA TYR A 62 14.58 -15.44 -15.69
C TYR A 62 15.21 -14.62 -16.84
N TYR A 63 15.62 -13.38 -16.58
CA TYR A 63 16.32 -12.56 -17.57
C TYR A 63 17.81 -12.89 -17.65
N LYS A 64 18.49 -12.96 -16.50
CA LYS A 64 19.94 -13.17 -16.42
C LYS A 64 20.34 -13.78 -15.07
N LEU A 65 21.27 -14.73 -15.12
CA LEU A 65 21.94 -15.28 -13.94
C LEU A 65 23.27 -14.56 -13.69
N ASP A 66 23.59 -14.31 -12.42
CA ASP A 66 24.87 -13.70 -12.02
C ASP A 66 26.05 -14.67 -12.19
N LYS A 67 25.83 -15.95 -11.90
CA LYS A 67 26.82 -17.02 -12.03
C LYS A 67 26.16 -18.30 -12.50
N ARG A 68 26.79 -18.98 -13.45
CA ARG A 68 26.43 -20.34 -13.87
C ARG A 68 27.69 -21.12 -14.25
N LYS A 69 27.68 -22.44 -14.03
CA LYS A 69 28.81 -23.32 -14.38
C LYS A 69 28.76 -23.76 -15.85
N ASP A 70 27.56 -23.96 -16.37
CA ASP A 70 27.28 -24.44 -17.72
C ASP A 70 25.96 -23.84 -18.24
N ILE A 71 25.72 -23.97 -19.54
CA ILE A 71 24.45 -23.59 -20.18
C ILE A 71 23.65 -24.86 -20.43
N SER A 72 22.58 -25.02 -19.66
CA SER A 72 21.58 -26.08 -19.76
C SER A 72 20.19 -25.47 -19.85
N VAL A 73 19.16 -26.29 -20.07
CA VAL A 73 17.75 -25.84 -20.08
C VAL A 73 17.37 -25.04 -18.82
N VAL A 74 17.99 -25.34 -17.67
CA VAL A 74 17.71 -24.68 -16.39
C VAL A 74 18.42 -23.32 -16.31
N THR A 75 19.69 -23.27 -16.71
CA THR A 75 20.58 -22.10 -16.59
C THR A 75 20.57 -21.17 -17.80
N TYR A 76 19.83 -21.53 -18.84
CA TYR A 76 19.56 -20.69 -20.00
C TYR A 76 18.53 -19.61 -19.66
N THR A 77 18.80 -18.37 -20.07
CA THR A 77 18.00 -17.18 -19.72
C THR A 77 17.48 -16.45 -20.95
N ILE A 78 16.56 -15.50 -20.74
CA ILE A 78 16.03 -14.65 -21.82
C ILE A 78 17.15 -13.83 -22.50
N SER A 79 18.16 -13.40 -21.74
CA SER A 79 19.32 -12.71 -22.32
C SER A 79 20.09 -13.58 -23.32
N ASP A 80 20.23 -14.89 -23.08
CA ASP A 80 20.91 -15.81 -24.00
C ASP A 80 20.17 -15.94 -25.32
N TYR A 81 18.83 -15.98 -25.24
CA TYR A 81 17.96 -15.99 -26.42
C TYR A 81 18.17 -14.77 -27.31
N PHE A 82 18.23 -13.57 -26.71
CA PHE A 82 18.49 -12.36 -27.49
C PHE A 82 19.92 -12.27 -28.01
N MET A 83 20.89 -12.93 -27.36
CA MET A 83 22.26 -13.08 -27.87
C MET A 83 22.39 -14.14 -28.97
N GLY A 84 21.34 -14.93 -29.22
CA GLY A 84 21.34 -15.98 -30.25
C GLY A 84 22.14 -17.23 -29.85
N ILE A 85 22.28 -17.49 -28.55
CA ILE A 85 22.98 -18.67 -28.04
C ILE A 85 22.13 -19.92 -28.27
N SER A 86 22.74 -20.95 -28.84
CA SER A 86 22.16 -22.29 -28.95
C SER A 86 23.13 -23.33 -28.40
N VAL A 87 22.60 -24.40 -27.82
CA VAL A 87 23.41 -25.48 -27.24
C VAL A 87 23.18 -26.76 -28.03
N SER A 88 24.25 -27.30 -28.60
CA SER A 88 24.20 -28.55 -29.37
C SER A 88 25.32 -29.50 -28.95
N ARG A 89 25.07 -30.80 -29.10
CA ARG A 89 26.05 -31.87 -28.88
C ARG A 89 26.04 -32.80 -30.08
N GLY A 90 27.21 -32.94 -30.73
CA GLY A 90 27.31 -33.78 -31.94
C GLY A 90 26.43 -33.32 -33.10
N GLY A 91 26.15 -32.00 -33.19
CA GLY A 91 25.26 -31.43 -34.22
C GLY A 91 23.77 -31.50 -33.91
N VAL A 92 23.37 -32.09 -32.78
CA VAL A 92 21.97 -32.17 -32.32
C VAL A 92 21.72 -31.11 -31.25
N GLU A 93 20.69 -30.28 -31.42
CA GLU A 93 20.27 -29.30 -30.42
C GLU A 93 19.79 -30.01 -29.15
N LEU A 94 20.28 -29.57 -27.98
CA LEU A 94 19.94 -30.21 -26.70
C LEU A 94 18.57 -29.80 -26.15
N PHE A 95 18.10 -28.59 -26.49
CA PHE A 95 16.80 -28.06 -26.13
C PHE A 95 16.45 -26.88 -27.06
N SER A 96 15.16 -26.65 -27.30
CA SER A 96 14.71 -25.50 -28.10
C SER A 96 14.91 -24.19 -27.35
N SER A 97 15.82 -23.33 -27.84
CA SER A 97 16.03 -21.98 -27.29
C SER A 97 14.75 -21.14 -27.28
N ASN A 98 13.84 -21.36 -28.24
CA ASN A 98 12.55 -20.67 -28.33
C ASN A 98 11.59 -21.10 -27.20
N GLU A 99 11.48 -22.40 -26.94
CA GLU A 99 10.60 -22.93 -25.89
C GLU A 99 11.08 -22.52 -24.49
N VAL A 100 12.40 -22.51 -24.27
CA VAL A 100 12.96 -22.04 -23.00
C VAL A 100 12.70 -20.54 -22.83
N PHE A 101 12.91 -19.72 -23.87
CA PHE A 101 12.56 -18.30 -23.83
C PHE A 101 11.07 -18.08 -23.50
N GLN A 102 10.17 -18.78 -24.21
CA GLN A 102 8.72 -18.72 -23.99
C GLN A 102 8.36 -19.03 -22.54
N THR A 103 8.91 -20.12 -22.00
CA THR A 103 8.65 -20.55 -20.63
C THR A 103 9.13 -19.51 -19.62
N LYS A 104 10.37 -19.02 -19.76
CA LYS A 104 10.96 -18.03 -18.85
C LYS A 104 10.22 -16.68 -18.92
N PHE A 105 9.80 -16.26 -20.12
CA PHE A 105 8.98 -15.07 -20.30
C PHE A 105 7.59 -15.25 -19.66
N ALA A 106 6.93 -16.39 -19.86
CA ALA A 106 5.64 -16.70 -19.25
C ALA A 106 5.70 -16.66 -17.72
N HIS A 107 6.81 -17.12 -17.11
CA HIS A 107 7.02 -16.97 -15.68
C HIS A 107 7.08 -15.51 -15.24
N GLN A 108 7.81 -14.64 -15.95
CA GLN A 108 7.84 -13.20 -15.66
C GLN A 108 6.45 -12.56 -15.80
N VAL A 109 5.68 -12.91 -16.84
CA VAL A 109 4.29 -12.44 -17.01
C VAL A 109 3.40 -12.90 -15.86
N THR A 110 3.56 -14.15 -15.39
CA THR A 110 2.81 -14.70 -14.27
C THR A 110 3.14 -14.01 -12.94
N ILE A 111 4.41 -13.66 -12.72
CA ILE A 111 4.83 -12.82 -11.58
C ILE A 111 4.12 -11.46 -11.64
N LEU A 112 4.12 -10.80 -12.80
CA LEU A 112 3.45 -9.52 -13.00
C LEU A 112 1.93 -9.62 -12.76
N GLY A 113 1.29 -10.69 -13.25
CA GLY A 113 -0.13 -10.96 -12.99
C GLY A 113 -0.42 -11.20 -11.51
N SER A 114 0.51 -11.80 -10.77
CA SER A 114 0.40 -11.96 -9.32
C SER A 114 0.38 -10.59 -8.61
N ALA A 115 1.19 -9.63 -9.08
CA ALA A 115 1.18 -8.26 -8.55
C ALA A 115 -0.18 -7.59 -8.78
N LEU A 116 -0.74 -7.75 -9.98
CA LEU A 116 -2.05 -7.22 -10.33
C LEU A 116 -3.16 -7.81 -9.44
N SER A 117 -3.12 -9.11 -9.14
CA SER A 117 -4.12 -9.75 -8.27
C SER A 117 -4.08 -9.27 -6.81
N ARG A 118 -2.92 -8.82 -6.33
CA ARG A 118 -2.68 -8.39 -4.94
C ARG A 118 -2.68 -6.87 -4.76
N ILE A 119 -2.77 -6.09 -5.83
CA ILE A 119 -2.59 -4.63 -5.79
C ILE A 119 -3.54 -3.93 -4.81
N ASP A 120 -4.80 -4.38 -4.75
CA ASP A 120 -5.79 -3.76 -3.87
C ASP A 120 -5.45 -3.96 -2.39
N TYR A 121 -4.94 -5.14 -2.04
CA TYR A 121 -4.47 -5.43 -0.68
C TYR A 121 -3.20 -4.65 -0.35
N ILE A 122 -2.20 -4.68 -1.24
CA ILE A 122 -0.92 -4.00 -1.06
C ILE A 122 -1.13 -2.49 -0.86
N LEU A 123 -1.96 -1.85 -1.69
CA LEU A 123 -2.22 -0.41 -1.58
C LEU A 123 -3.01 -0.04 -0.32
N THR A 124 -3.91 -0.91 0.13
CA THR A 124 -4.63 -0.70 1.40
C THR A 124 -3.68 -0.85 2.60
N ASP A 125 -2.79 -1.84 2.56
CA ASP A 125 -1.78 -2.07 3.61
C ASP A 125 -0.79 -0.91 3.71
N ILE A 126 -0.22 -0.48 2.58
CA ILE A 126 0.66 0.71 2.51
C ILE A 126 -0.06 1.95 3.05
N LYS A 127 -1.33 2.14 2.69
CA LYS A 127 -2.11 3.26 3.19
C LYS A 127 -2.28 3.18 4.71
N GLY A 128 -2.59 2.00 5.25
CA GLY A 128 -2.73 1.79 6.69
C GLY A 128 -1.44 2.09 7.46
N VAL A 129 -0.30 1.60 6.97
CA VAL A 129 1.02 1.89 7.55
C VAL A 129 1.30 3.39 7.54
N LEU A 130 1.09 4.07 6.42
CA LEU A 130 1.34 5.49 6.28
C LEU A 130 0.39 6.35 7.14
N GLU A 131 -0.87 5.95 7.27
CA GLU A 131 -1.83 6.61 8.16
C GLU A 131 -1.41 6.46 9.64
N ALA A 132 -0.95 5.29 10.05
CA ALA A 132 -0.44 5.07 11.41
C ALA A 132 0.80 5.93 11.69
N GLU A 133 1.79 5.94 10.79
CA GLU A 133 2.98 6.79 10.91
C GLU A 133 2.63 8.28 10.95
N LEU A 134 1.66 8.72 10.13
CA LEU A 134 1.20 10.11 10.15
C LEU A 134 0.54 10.46 11.48
N PHE A 135 -0.26 9.56 12.04
CA PHE A 135 -0.89 9.77 13.35
C PHE A 135 0.13 9.85 14.47
N ASP A 136 1.13 8.96 14.50
CA ASP A 136 2.20 9.01 15.48
C ASP A 136 2.99 10.33 15.41
N ASN A 137 3.32 10.79 14.20
CA ASN A 137 4.02 12.06 13.99
C ASN A 137 3.17 13.29 14.39
N GLU A 138 1.89 13.34 14.01
CA GLU A 138 0.99 14.43 14.40
C GLU A 138 0.79 14.44 15.93
N LEU A 139 0.74 13.28 16.58
CA LEU A 139 0.58 13.15 18.02
C LEU A 139 1.84 13.54 18.80
N GLU A 140 3.02 13.20 18.26
CA GLU A 140 4.29 13.72 18.77
C GLU A 140 4.32 15.25 18.66
N GLY A 141 3.88 15.82 17.53
CA GLY A 141 3.72 17.26 17.35
C GLY A 141 2.81 17.89 18.42
N ALA A 142 1.68 17.26 18.73
CA ALA A 142 0.78 17.72 19.81
C ALA A 142 1.48 17.70 21.18
N ASN A 143 2.26 16.65 21.47
CA ASN A 143 3.06 16.55 22.68
C ASN A 143 4.14 17.65 22.77
N GLN A 144 4.84 17.93 21.67
CA GLN A 144 5.86 18.98 21.63
C GLN A 144 5.24 20.37 21.86
N LEU A 145 4.07 20.66 21.26
CA LEU A 145 3.31 21.89 21.50
C LEU A 145 2.91 22.03 22.97
N LEU A 146 2.44 20.95 23.60
CA LEU A 146 2.05 20.96 25.00
C LEU A 146 3.24 21.21 25.94
N LYS A 147 4.41 20.60 25.64
CA LYS A 147 5.66 20.83 26.38
C LYS A 147 6.12 22.29 26.27
N ALA A 148 5.97 22.90 25.08
CA ALA A 148 6.25 24.31 24.85
C ALA A 148 5.23 25.28 25.47
N GLY A 149 4.15 24.78 26.10
CA GLY A 149 3.11 25.60 26.72
C GLY A 149 2.02 26.07 25.76
N HIS A 150 2.03 25.61 24.50
CA HIS A 150 0.98 25.89 23.53
C HIS A 150 -0.20 24.93 23.71
N VAL A 151 -0.95 25.13 24.81
CA VAL A 151 -2.03 24.23 25.28
C VAL A 151 -3.16 24.09 24.25
N ARG A 152 -3.73 25.20 23.76
CA ARG A 152 -4.82 25.17 22.77
C ARG A 152 -4.44 24.51 21.43
N PRO A 153 -3.30 24.86 20.80
CA PRO A 153 -2.85 24.19 19.59
C PRO A 153 -2.64 22.68 19.78
N ALA A 154 -2.03 22.28 20.89
CA ALA A 154 -1.81 20.86 21.20
C ALA A 154 -3.14 20.08 21.28
N GLY A 155 -4.11 20.60 22.03
CA GLY A 155 -5.41 19.95 22.17
C GLY A 155 -6.24 19.96 20.88
N THR A 156 -6.14 21.02 20.06
CA THR A 156 -6.79 21.06 18.75
C THR A 156 -6.22 20.01 17.82
N LEU A 157 -4.88 19.86 17.75
CA LEU A 157 -4.22 18.86 16.91
C LEU A 157 -4.57 17.43 17.32
N ALA A 158 -4.47 17.10 18.61
CA ALA A 158 -4.88 15.80 19.14
C ALA A 158 -6.37 15.51 18.88
N GLY A 159 -7.22 16.53 19.02
CA GLY A 159 -8.64 16.42 18.72
C GLY A 159 -8.96 16.09 17.26
N VAL A 160 -8.23 16.69 16.32
CA VAL A 160 -8.38 16.39 14.88
C VAL A 160 -7.95 14.95 14.58
N LEU A 161 -6.87 14.47 15.21
CA LEU A 161 -6.43 13.07 15.10
C LEU A 161 -7.51 12.10 15.58
N LEU A 162 -8.11 12.37 16.74
CA LEU A 162 -9.20 11.55 17.27
C LEU A 162 -10.38 11.49 16.29
N GLU A 163 -10.79 12.63 15.74
CA GLU A 163 -11.87 12.69 14.76
C GLU A 163 -11.56 11.88 13.49
N LYS A 164 -10.36 12.02 12.92
CA LYS A 164 -9.89 11.23 11.77
C LYS A 164 -9.92 9.73 12.08
N HIS A 165 -9.41 9.32 13.24
CA HIS A 165 -9.36 7.93 13.65
C HIS A 165 -10.77 7.33 13.81
N LEU A 166 -11.67 7.99 14.53
CA LEU A 166 -13.05 7.51 14.69
C LEU A 166 -13.81 7.46 13.35
N ALA A 167 -13.56 8.41 12.44
CA ALA A 167 -14.11 8.36 11.09
C ALA A 167 -13.62 7.13 10.31
N ASN A 168 -12.32 6.80 10.43
CA ASN A 168 -11.75 5.60 9.81
C ASN A 168 -12.37 4.31 10.37
N VAL A 169 -12.56 4.22 11.70
CA VAL A 169 -13.24 3.09 12.35
C VAL A 169 -14.69 2.95 11.88
N CYS A 170 -15.45 4.06 11.84
CA CYS A 170 -16.80 4.05 11.29
C CYS A 170 -16.86 3.52 9.84
N ASN A 171 -15.91 3.95 9.00
CA ASN A 171 -15.82 3.49 7.61
C ASN A 171 -15.44 2.01 7.51
N TYR A 172 -14.53 1.54 8.38
CA TYR A 172 -14.11 0.15 8.43
C TYR A 172 -15.27 -0.80 8.77
N HIS A 173 -16.10 -0.42 9.74
CA HIS A 173 -17.32 -1.17 10.11
C HIS A 173 -18.53 -0.91 9.19
N GLY A 174 -18.37 -0.08 8.16
CA GLY A 174 -19.44 0.22 7.20
C GLY A 174 -20.62 1.01 7.77
N LEU A 175 -20.39 1.77 8.86
CA LEU A 175 -21.42 2.57 9.52
C LEU A 175 -21.80 3.77 8.66
N LYS A 176 -23.09 3.89 8.31
CA LYS A 176 -23.61 5.00 7.50
C LYS A 176 -23.90 6.21 8.38
N ILE A 177 -23.12 7.27 8.21
CA ILE A 177 -23.36 8.55 8.86
C ILE A 177 -24.15 9.46 7.92
N SER A 178 -25.35 9.86 8.32
CA SER A 178 -26.28 10.65 7.48
C SER A 178 -25.85 12.11 7.30
N LYS A 179 -25.01 12.65 8.21
CA LYS A 179 -24.49 14.01 8.13
C LYS A 179 -23.31 14.09 7.15
N LYS A 180 -23.33 15.13 6.30
CA LYS A 180 -22.27 15.40 5.31
C LYS A 180 -20.91 15.71 5.94
N ASN A 181 -20.92 16.43 7.07
CA ASN A 181 -19.72 16.75 7.87
C ASN A 181 -19.99 16.31 9.31
N PRO A 182 -19.75 15.03 9.65
CA PRO A 182 -19.97 14.53 11.00
C PRO A 182 -18.95 15.13 11.97
N THR A 183 -19.42 15.47 13.16
CA THR A 183 -18.55 15.90 14.26
C THR A 183 -18.03 14.70 15.04
N LEU A 184 -17.01 14.90 15.88
CA LEU A 184 -16.53 13.88 16.82
C LEU A 184 -17.66 13.24 17.66
N ALA A 185 -18.65 14.03 18.09
CA ALA A 185 -19.81 13.52 18.82
C ALA A 185 -20.67 12.59 17.95
N ASP A 186 -20.94 12.98 16.70
CA ASP A 186 -21.71 12.15 15.75
C ASP A 186 -21.00 10.81 15.47
N LEU A 187 -19.67 10.85 15.34
CA LEU A 187 -18.85 9.66 15.15
C LEU A 187 -18.89 8.73 16.37
N ASN A 188 -18.73 9.29 17.57
CA ASN A 188 -18.79 8.53 18.82
C ASN A 188 -20.16 7.88 19.04
N GLU A 189 -21.25 8.59 18.75
CA GLU A 189 -22.60 8.02 18.79
C GLU A 189 -22.80 6.91 17.76
N ALA A 190 -22.31 7.09 16.53
CA ALA A 190 -22.41 6.07 15.49
C ALA A 190 -21.71 4.77 15.91
N LEU A 191 -20.50 4.87 16.49
CA LEU A 191 -19.74 3.70 16.95
C LEU A 191 -20.45 2.94 18.08
N LYS A 192 -21.04 3.67 19.03
CA LYS A 192 -21.84 3.06 20.09
C LYS A 192 -23.09 2.39 19.54
N ASN A 193 -23.83 3.07 18.68
CA ASN A 193 -25.07 2.54 18.10
C ASN A 193 -24.82 1.36 17.15
N GLY A 194 -23.61 1.26 16.60
CA GLY A 194 -23.15 0.11 15.81
C GLY A 194 -22.55 -1.02 16.67
N ASP A 195 -22.65 -0.95 18.00
CA ASP A 195 -22.07 -1.91 18.95
C ASP A 195 -20.55 -2.14 18.77
N VAL A 196 -19.82 -1.17 18.21
CA VAL A 196 -18.35 -1.22 18.03
C VAL A 196 -17.64 -0.87 19.34
N ILE A 197 -18.20 0.06 20.12
CA ILE A 197 -17.68 0.49 21.41
C ILE A 197 -18.72 0.31 22.52
N ASP A 198 -18.24 -0.01 23.72
CA ASP A 198 -19.08 -0.12 24.92
C ASP A 198 -19.38 1.24 25.55
N VAL A 199 -20.30 1.26 26.52
CA VAL A 199 -20.71 2.49 27.22
C VAL A 199 -19.54 3.19 27.93
N PRO A 200 -18.61 2.48 28.60
CA PRO A 200 -17.39 3.08 29.15
C PRO A 200 -16.54 3.82 28.11
N ASN A 201 -16.18 3.18 26.98
CA ASN A 201 -15.36 3.82 25.95
C ASN A 201 -16.09 5.00 25.29
N TRP A 202 -17.41 4.87 25.08
CA TRP A 202 -18.23 5.98 24.57
C TRP A 202 -18.16 7.23 25.46
N ARG A 203 -18.32 7.07 26.79
CA ARG A 203 -18.22 8.19 27.74
C ARG A 203 -16.82 8.77 27.81
N TRP A 204 -15.81 7.91 27.72
CA TRP A 204 -14.42 8.32 27.72
C TRP A 204 -14.08 9.16 26.48
N ILE A 205 -14.45 8.70 25.28
CA ILE A 205 -14.28 9.45 24.02
C ILE A 205 -15.06 10.77 24.07
N GLN A 206 -16.26 10.78 24.65
CA GLN A 206 -17.04 12.01 24.83
C GLN A 206 -16.28 13.05 25.67
N ARG A 207 -15.68 12.63 26.79
CA ARG A 207 -14.83 13.50 27.62
C ARG A 207 -13.64 14.08 26.84
N LEU A 208 -12.99 13.28 25.99
CA LEU A 208 -11.92 13.78 25.12
C LEU A 208 -12.44 14.84 24.14
N GLY A 209 -13.63 14.61 23.57
CA GLY A 209 -14.34 15.58 22.73
C GLY A 209 -14.63 16.91 23.43
N ASP A 210 -15.04 16.86 24.69
CA ASP A 210 -15.31 18.05 25.50
C ASP A 210 -14.02 18.86 25.73
N ILE A 211 -12.90 18.20 26.05
CA ILE A 211 -11.58 18.85 26.21
C ILE A 211 -11.13 19.49 24.88
N ARG A 212 -11.30 18.77 23.77
CA ARG A 212 -11.02 19.31 22.42
C ARG A 212 -11.84 20.57 22.15
N ASN A 213 -13.12 20.58 22.52
CA ASN A 213 -13.98 21.74 22.32
C ASN A 213 -13.53 22.96 23.12
N LEU A 214 -13.02 22.78 24.35
CA LEU A 214 -12.38 23.86 25.11
C LEU A 214 -11.13 24.42 24.43
N CYS A 215 -10.41 23.57 23.69
CA CYS A 215 -9.23 23.99 22.93
C CYS A 215 -9.57 24.76 21.66
N ALA A 216 -10.61 24.34 20.94
CA ALA A 216 -11.00 24.87 19.63
C ALA A 216 -11.98 26.06 19.70
N HIS A 217 -12.72 26.22 20.80
CA HIS A 217 -13.76 27.25 20.94
C HIS A 217 -13.53 28.10 22.20
N ALA A 218 -13.49 29.43 22.03
CA ALA A 218 -13.23 30.39 23.11
C ALA A 218 -14.52 30.79 23.86
N LYS A 219 -15.26 29.83 24.43
CA LYS A 219 -16.58 30.11 25.04
C LYS A 219 -16.62 30.04 26.56
N ASP A 220 -16.17 28.94 27.16
CA ASP A 220 -16.46 28.71 28.59
C ASP A 220 -15.28 29.04 29.51
N ARG A 221 -14.11 28.46 29.24
CA ARG A 221 -12.87 28.69 30.01
C ARG A 221 -11.65 28.26 29.22
N GLU A 222 -10.47 28.64 29.70
CA GLU A 222 -9.22 28.09 29.18
C GLU A 222 -9.06 26.61 29.59
N PRO A 223 -8.59 25.74 28.66
CA PRO A 223 -8.23 24.38 29.00
C PRO A 223 -6.96 24.37 29.86
N THR A 224 -6.93 23.49 30.86
CA THR A 224 -5.73 23.31 31.69
C THR A 224 -4.70 22.44 30.99
N LYS A 225 -3.42 22.56 31.39
CA LYS A 225 -2.34 21.73 30.83
C LYS A 225 -2.59 20.24 31.09
N ASP A 226 -3.12 19.88 32.25
CA ASP A 226 -3.41 18.50 32.64
C ASP A 226 -4.56 17.90 31.83
N GLU A 227 -5.59 18.69 31.53
CA GLU A 227 -6.69 18.25 30.64
C GLU A 227 -6.20 18.00 29.22
N VAL A 228 -5.36 18.87 28.67
CA VAL A 228 -4.81 18.63 27.33
C VAL A 228 -3.81 17.47 27.33
N PHE A 229 -3.07 17.27 28.44
CA PHE A 229 -2.25 16.08 28.61
C PHE A 229 -3.10 14.80 28.64
N GLU A 230 -4.25 14.82 29.34
CA GLU A 230 -5.24 13.74 29.31
C GLU A 230 -5.77 13.52 27.90
N LEU A 231 -6.06 14.59 27.15
CA LEU A 231 -6.51 14.48 25.77
C LEU A 231 -5.45 13.80 24.89
N VAL A 232 -4.21 14.28 24.89
CA VAL A 232 -3.15 13.74 24.04
C VAL A 232 -2.89 12.25 24.34
N ASN A 233 -2.78 11.88 25.62
CA ASN A 233 -2.61 10.47 26.00
C ASN A 233 -3.87 9.64 25.72
N GLY A 234 -5.05 10.25 25.83
CA GLY A 234 -6.30 9.61 25.53
C GLY A 234 -6.42 9.27 24.04
N VAL A 235 -5.97 10.17 23.17
CA VAL A 235 -5.91 9.95 21.72
C VAL A 235 -4.88 8.87 21.37
N ASP A 236 -3.70 8.88 22.00
CA ASP A 236 -2.71 7.80 21.86
C ASP A 236 -3.32 6.43 22.15
N LYS A 237 -4.04 6.34 23.28
CA LYS A 237 -4.73 5.11 23.66
C LYS A 237 -5.82 4.75 22.66
N ALA A 238 -6.65 5.71 22.24
CA ALA A 238 -7.77 5.45 21.34
C ALA A 238 -7.29 4.84 20.02
N ILE A 239 -6.27 5.42 19.41
CA ILE A 239 -5.66 4.94 18.15
C ILE A 239 -5.17 3.49 18.25
N LYS A 240 -4.77 3.06 19.45
CA LYS A 240 -4.22 1.72 19.72
C LYS A 240 -5.27 0.70 20.18
N THR A 241 -6.46 1.12 20.61
CA THR A 241 -7.44 0.23 21.25
C THR A 241 -8.81 0.21 20.60
N ILE A 242 -9.14 1.18 19.74
CA ILE A 242 -10.45 1.28 19.08
C ILE A 242 -10.26 0.97 17.59
N PHE A 243 -10.94 -0.06 17.08
CA PHE A 243 -10.79 -0.54 15.70
C PHE A 243 -12.13 -0.94 15.10
#